data_AF-A0A560C8M2-F1
#
_entry.id   AF-A0A560C8M2-F1
#
_cell.length_a   1.000
_cell.length_b   1.000
_cell.length_c   1.000
_cell.angle_alpha   90.00
_cell.angle_beta   90.00
_cell.angle_gamma   90.00
#
_symmetry.space_group_name_H-M   'P 1'
#
loop_
_entity.id
_entity.type
_entity.pdbx_description
1 polymer ?
#
loop_
_entity_poly.entity_id
_entity_poly.type
_entity_poly.pdbx_seq_one_letter_code
_entity_poly.pdbx_strand_id
1 'polypeptide(L)'
;MMINFLIILGIIAIGAWLGNVLLAVDSQVAQSRSRMRATKDTIGKLEATIRRLQQEDEHIVKEIEECMAGTVEARRKQSEIQRRLSEAQTKQRPQLLILTDRRNPNDKEWLVTVVNTQIGEIDALHPLAVEWARGRDYLVWAESDREAGERAIRRFSARPGYQIKQIKPLTKDIYTTATDRTAA
;
A
#
# COMPACT_ATOMS: atom_id res chain seq x y z
N MET A 1 18.58 -105.48 5.54
CA MET A 1 19.35 -104.45 4.79
C MET A 1 18.51 -103.24 4.35
N MET A 2 17.26 -103.41 3.89
CA MET A 2 16.41 -102.27 3.45
C MET A 2 16.09 -101.23 4.54
N ILE A 3 15.89 -101.64 5.80
CA ILE A 3 15.51 -100.73 6.90
C ILE A 3 16.65 -99.74 7.23
N ASN A 4 17.90 -100.22 7.32
CA ASN A 4 19.05 -99.34 7.56
C ASN A 4 19.26 -98.34 6.41
N PHE A 5 18.99 -98.77 5.18
CA PHE A 5 19.08 -97.89 4.01
C PHE A 5 18.04 -96.77 4.07
N LEU A 6 16.79 -97.06 4.44
CA LEU A 6 15.73 -96.05 4.60
C LEU A 6 16.05 -95.05 5.72
N ILE A 7 16.62 -95.50 6.84
CA ILE A 7 17.03 -94.62 7.94
C ILE A 7 18.12 -93.64 7.50
N ILE A 8 19.14 -94.13 6.78
CA ILE A 8 20.22 -93.27 6.27
C ILE A 8 19.67 -92.24 5.27
N LEU A 9 18.76 -92.65 4.39
CA LEU A 9 18.13 -91.75 3.41
C LEU A 9 17.28 -90.67 4.09
N GLY A 10 16.56 -91.03 5.16
CA GLY A 10 15.79 -90.08 5.99
C GLY A 10 16.67 -89.02 6.66
N ILE A 11 17.83 -89.43 7.20
CA ILE A 11 18.79 -88.50 7.83
C ILE A 11 19.35 -87.51 6.79
N ILE A 12 19.71 -88.00 5.60
CA ILE A 12 20.21 -87.15 4.52
C ILE A 12 19.14 -86.15 4.06
N ALA A 13 17.88 -86.59 3.92
CA ALA A 13 16.76 -85.73 3.53
C ALA A 13 16.49 -84.64 4.59
N ILE A 14 16.53 -84.99 5.87
CA ILE A 14 16.38 -84.02 6.98
C ILE A 14 17.53 -83.02 7.00
N GLY A 15 18.77 -83.48 6.80
CA GLY A 15 19.94 -82.61 6.70
C GLY A 15 19.86 -81.63 5.54
N ALA A 16 19.41 -82.09 4.37
CA ALA A 16 19.20 -81.24 3.19
C ALA A 16 18.07 -80.22 3.43
N TRP A 17 16.97 -80.64 4.06
CA TRP A 17 15.86 -79.75 4.41
C TRP A 17 16.28 -78.66 5.41
N LEU A 18 16.98 -79.03 6.48
CA LEU A 18 17.53 -78.09 7.46
C LEU A 18 18.51 -77.11 6.83
N GLY A 19 19.39 -77.57 5.94
CA GLY A 19 20.31 -76.70 5.20
C GLY A 19 19.58 -75.67 4.35
N ASN A 20 18.52 -76.09 3.65
CA ASN A 20 17.72 -75.18 2.83
C ASN A 20 16.95 -74.15 3.68
N VAL A 21 16.40 -74.57 4.83
CA VAL A 21 15.73 -73.67 5.79
C VAL A 21 16.71 -72.65 6.35
N LEU A 22 17.94 -73.04 6.69
CA LEU A 22 18.96 -72.13 7.22
C LEU A 22 19.34 -71.05 6.19
N LEU A 23 19.53 -71.45 4.92
CA LEU A 23 19.81 -70.52 3.84
C LEU A 23 18.64 -69.55 3.57
N ALA A 24 17.40 -70.02 3.66
CA ALA A 24 16.22 -69.19 3.51
C ALA A 24 16.06 -68.18 4.66
N VAL A 25 16.36 -68.58 5.90
CA VAL A 25 16.34 -67.67 7.04
C VAL A 25 17.45 -66.63 6.95
N ASP A 26 18.66 -67.03 6.56
CA ASP A 26 19.79 -66.10 6.41
C ASP A 26 19.53 -65.07 5.32
N SER A 27 18.92 -65.48 4.19
CA SER A 27 18.55 -64.54 3.12
C SER A 27 17.47 -63.55 3.57
N GLN A 28 16.48 -63.99 4.37
CA GLN A 28 15.46 -63.11 4.94
C GLN A 28 16.04 -62.13 5.97
N VAL A 29 16.96 -62.59 6.83
CA VAL A 29 17.63 -61.74 7.82
C VAL A 29 18.52 -60.71 7.11
N ALA A 30 19.27 -61.11 6.08
CA ALA A 30 20.09 -60.22 5.27
C ALA A 30 19.22 -59.16 4.57
N GLN A 31 18.07 -59.56 4.00
CA GLN A 31 17.13 -58.64 3.36
C GLN A 31 16.47 -57.68 4.36
N SER A 32 16.13 -58.15 5.56
CA SER A 32 15.58 -57.29 6.62
C SER A 32 16.62 -56.27 7.10
N ARG A 33 17.88 -56.69 7.29
CA ARG A 33 18.98 -55.80 7.66
C ARG A 33 19.26 -54.74 6.58
N SER A 34 19.22 -55.12 5.30
CA SER A 34 19.43 -54.15 4.21
C SER A 34 18.29 -53.13 4.14
N ARG A 35 17.03 -53.58 4.29
CA ARG A 35 15.86 -52.69 4.39
C ARG A 35 15.95 -51.75 5.59
N MET A 36 16.39 -52.25 6.74
CA MET A 36 16.56 -51.44 7.94
C MET A 36 17.64 -50.35 7.74
N ARG A 37 18.76 -50.68 7.09
CA ARG A 37 19.80 -49.70 6.74
C ARG A 37 19.27 -48.64 5.78
N ALA A 38 18.60 -49.06 4.70
CA ALA A 38 18.01 -48.13 3.74
C ALA A 38 17.00 -47.17 4.42
N THR A 39 16.18 -47.70 5.34
CA THR A 39 15.22 -46.89 6.10
C THR A 39 15.94 -45.90 7.02
N LYS A 40 17.00 -46.31 7.72
CA LYS A 40 17.82 -45.40 8.54
C LYS A 40 18.45 -44.29 7.70
N ASP A 41 18.97 -44.61 6.53
CA ASP A 41 19.54 -43.61 5.62
C ASP A 41 18.47 -42.62 5.13
N THR A 42 17.25 -43.09 4.86
CA THR A 42 16.13 -42.19 4.50
C THR A 42 15.71 -41.29 5.65
N ILE A 43 15.69 -41.80 6.87
CA ILE A 43 15.39 -41.00 8.07
C ILE A 43 16.45 -39.91 8.25
N GLY A 44 17.73 -40.25 8.15
CA GLY A 44 18.81 -39.26 8.26
C GLY A 44 18.73 -38.16 7.20
N LYS A 45 18.34 -38.51 5.96
CA LYS A 45 18.10 -37.51 4.91
C LYS A 45 16.91 -36.60 5.25
N LEU A 46 15.80 -37.18 5.70
CA LEU A 46 14.62 -36.41 6.08
C LEU A 46 14.90 -35.47 7.26
N GLU A 47 15.64 -35.92 8.27
CA GLU A 47 16.05 -35.08 9.40
C GLU A 47 16.93 -33.91 8.95
N ALA A 48 17.88 -34.16 8.04
CA ALA A 48 18.71 -33.09 7.46
C ALA A 48 17.86 -32.09 6.67
N THR A 49 16.88 -32.56 5.89
CA THR A 49 15.94 -31.70 5.16
C THR A 49 15.08 -30.88 6.12
N ILE A 50 14.55 -31.48 7.19
CA ILE A 50 13.75 -30.76 8.19
C ILE A 50 14.56 -29.64 8.83
N ARG A 51 15.81 -29.91 9.25
CA ARG A 51 16.67 -28.88 9.85
C ARG A 51 16.96 -27.74 8.87
N ARG A 52 17.21 -28.07 7.61
CA ARG A 52 17.42 -27.05 6.57
C ARG A 52 16.16 -26.20 6.37
N LEU A 53 14.99 -26.82 6.26
CA LEU A 53 13.72 -26.11 6.09
C LEU A 53 13.41 -25.23 7.30
N GLN A 54 13.72 -25.67 8.51
CA GLN A 54 13.57 -24.84 9.72
C GLN A 54 14.46 -23.60 9.68
N GLN A 55 15.70 -23.73 9.22
CA GLN A 55 16.60 -22.58 9.05
C GLN A 55 16.11 -21.61 7.95
N GLU A 56 15.59 -22.15 6.85
CA GLU A 56 14.98 -21.35 5.78
C GLU A 56 13.72 -20.63 6.28
N ASP A 57 12.88 -21.28 7.08
CA ASP A 57 11.68 -20.68 7.66
C ASP A 57 12.03 -19.54 8.63
N GLU A 58 12.99 -19.75 9.54
CA GLU A 58 13.49 -18.70 10.43
C GLU A 58 14.08 -17.50 9.66
N HIS A 59 14.76 -17.76 8.53
CA HIS A 59 15.29 -16.71 7.68
C HIS A 59 14.16 -15.91 7.00
N ILE A 60 13.18 -16.60 6.43
CA ILE A 60 12.03 -15.98 5.76
C ILE A 60 11.22 -15.14 6.76
N VAL A 61 11.02 -15.62 7.98
CA VAL A 61 10.33 -14.87 9.04
C VAL A 61 11.05 -13.54 9.32
N LYS A 62 12.38 -13.55 9.43
CA LYS A 62 13.16 -12.32 9.60
C LYS A 62 13.03 -11.37 8.42
N GLU A 63 13.10 -11.88 7.19
CA GLU A 63 12.91 -11.07 5.99
C GLU A 63 11.51 -10.41 5.97
N ILE A 64 10.46 -11.14 6.38
CA ILE A 64 9.11 -10.61 6.48
C ILE A 64 9.04 -9.49 7.50
N GLU A 65 9.64 -9.65 8.68
CA GLU A 65 9.68 -8.62 9.71
C GLU A 65 10.40 -7.34 9.23
N GLU A 66 11.53 -7.50 8.56
CA GLU A 66 12.28 -6.38 7.95
C GLU A 66 11.46 -5.67 6.87
N CYS A 67 10.81 -6.43 5.99
CA CYS A 67 9.95 -5.88 4.96
C CYS A 67 8.78 -5.11 5.58
N MET A 68 8.13 -5.68 6.60
CA MET A 68 7.05 -5.02 7.33
C MET A 68 7.51 -3.70 7.95
N ALA A 69 8.66 -3.68 8.63
CA ALA A 69 9.24 -2.45 9.18
C ALA A 69 9.48 -1.40 8.09
N GLY A 70 10.05 -1.81 6.94
CA GLY A 70 10.25 -0.94 5.78
C GLY A 70 8.94 -0.36 5.23
N THR A 71 7.87 -1.16 5.16
CA THR A 71 6.56 -0.66 4.70
C THR A 71 5.95 0.38 5.64
N VAL A 72 6.12 0.22 6.95
CA VAL A 72 5.64 1.17 7.95
C VAL A 72 6.40 2.50 7.82
N GLU A 73 7.72 2.44 7.66
CA GLU A 73 8.55 3.64 7.44
C GLU A 73 8.17 4.36 6.14
N ALA A 74 7.98 3.61 5.05
CA ALA A 74 7.56 4.17 3.76
C ALA A 74 6.20 4.87 3.86
N ARG A 75 5.22 4.26 4.53
CA ARG A 75 3.91 4.90 4.79
C ARG A 75 4.03 6.16 5.63
N ARG A 76 4.90 6.17 6.64
CA ARG A 76 5.17 7.37 7.44
C ARG A 76 5.74 8.49 6.57
N LYS A 77 6.74 8.22 5.75
CA LYS A 77 7.32 9.18 4.78
C LYS A 77 6.27 9.69 3.80
N GLN A 78 5.42 8.81 3.26
CA GLN A 78 4.32 9.19 2.36
C GLN A 78 3.37 10.17 3.04
N SER A 79 2.95 9.89 4.28
CA SER A 79 2.05 10.78 5.04
C SER A 79 2.67 12.15 5.31
N GLU A 80 3.97 12.20 5.59
CA GLU A 80 4.71 13.44 5.83
C GLU A 80 4.81 14.29 4.56
N ILE A 81 5.15 13.66 3.43
CA ILE A 81 5.19 14.32 2.12
C ILE A 81 3.81 14.85 1.75
N GLN A 82 2.75 14.06 1.94
CA GLN A 82 1.38 14.48 1.64
C GLN A 82 0.95 15.68 2.50
N ARG A 83 1.33 15.68 3.78
CA ARG A 83 1.11 16.82 4.67
C ARG A 83 1.87 18.06 4.18
N ARG A 84 3.16 17.94 3.86
CA ARG A 84 3.96 19.05 3.32
C ARG A 84 3.39 19.59 2.02
N LEU A 85 2.93 18.73 1.13
CA LEU A 85 2.28 19.12 -0.12
C LEU A 85 0.98 19.89 0.16
N SER A 86 0.14 19.41 1.08
CA SER A 86 -1.09 20.11 1.48
C SER A 86 -0.79 21.48 2.09
N GLU A 87 0.21 21.58 2.95
CA GLU A 87 0.64 22.84 3.56
C GLU A 87 1.20 23.82 2.51
N ALA A 88 2.01 23.34 1.56
CA ALA A 88 2.53 24.14 0.46
C ALA A 88 1.42 24.63 -0.48
N GLN A 89 0.47 23.77 -0.84
CA GLN A 89 -0.69 24.14 -1.65
C GLN A 89 -1.58 25.17 -0.95
N THR A 90 -1.71 25.08 0.38
CA THR A 90 -2.45 26.06 1.18
C THR A 90 -1.72 27.41 1.20
N LYS A 91 -0.39 27.41 1.36
CA LYS A 91 0.46 28.61 1.37
C LYS A 91 0.59 29.30 0.01
N GLN A 92 0.37 28.59 -1.10
CA GLN A 92 0.43 29.16 -2.44
C GLN A 92 -0.81 30.00 -2.81
N ARG A 93 -1.79 30.16 -1.91
CA ARG A 93 -2.82 31.21 -2.04
C ARG A 93 -2.25 32.54 -1.54
N PRO A 94 -2.38 33.66 -2.28
CA PRO A 94 -3.57 34.05 -3.05
C PRO A 94 -3.29 34.65 -4.45
N GLN A 95 -4.02 34.23 -5.48
CA GLN A 95 -4.34 35.14 -6.60
C GLN A 95 -5.67 35.82 -6.26
N LEU A 96 -5.62 36.83 -5.38
CA LEU A 96 -6.75 37.72 -5.19
C LEU A 96 -6.93 38.49 -6.50
N LEU A 97 -7.92 38.11 -7.31
CA LEU A 97 -8.28 38.93 -8.46
C LEU A 97 -9.22 40.01 -7.96
N ILE A 98 -8.75 41.26 -8.00
CA ILE A 98 -9.55 42.42 -7.67
C ILE A 98 -10.54 42.65 -8.81
N LEU A 99 -11.84 42.56 -8.54
CA LEU A 99 -12.87 42.97 -9.48
C LEU A 99 -13.12 44.45 -9.22
N THR A 100 -12.40 45.31 -9.93
CA THR A 100 -12.61 46.76 -9.90
C THR A 100 -13.95 47.10 -10.56
N ASP A 101 -15.02 47.07 -9.78
CA ASP A 101 -16.27 47.75 -10.10
C ASP A 101 -16.24 49.20 -9.57
N ARG A 102 -17.16 50.04 -10.05
CA ARG A 102 -17.30 51.43 -9.57
C ARG A 102 -17.60 51.42 -8.07
N ARG A 103 -16.72 52.02 -7.27
CA ARG A 103 -16.88 52.16 -5.82
C ARG A 103 -17.79 53.33 -5.50
N ASN A 104 -18.87 53.07 -4.77
CA ASN A 104 -19.67 54.13 -4.14
C ASN A 104 -19.10 54.49 -2.75
N PRO A 105 -19.36 55.70 -2.24
CA PRO A 105 -18.85 56.13 -0.93
C PRO A 105 -19.24 55.22 0.25
N ASN A 106 -20.39 54.55 0.17
CA ASN A 106 -20.90 53.66 1.22
C ASN A 106 -20.48 52.19 1.04
N ASP A 107 -19.77 51.83 -0.03
CA ASP A 107 -19.42 50.45 -0.32
C ASP A 107 -18.36 49.92 0.66
N LYS A 108 -18.61 48.71 1.18
CA LYS A 108 -17.68 47.93 2.00
C LYS A 108 -16.98 46.88 1.15
N GLU A 109 -15.86 46.36 1.66
CA GLU A 109 -15.07 45.33 1.00
C GLU A 109 -15.58 43.93 1.36
N TRP A 110 -15.85 43.14 0.33
CA TRP A 110 -16.33 41.77 0.45
C TRP A 110 -15.42 40.84 -0.35
N LEU A 111 -15.12 39.69 0.24
CA LEU A 111 -14.40 38.61 -0.41
C LEU A 111 -15.40 37.54 -0.83
N VAL A 112 -15.54 37.36 -2.14
CA VAL A 112 -16.47 36.41 -2.76
C VAL A 112 -15.67 35.26 -3.35
N THR A 113 -15.89 34.05 -2.82
CA THR A 113 -15.29 32.82 -3.34
C THR A 113 -16.19 32.24 -4.44
N VAL A 114 -15.68 32.17 -5.66
CA VAL A 114 -16.37 31.61 -6.82
C VAL A 114 -15.72 30.30 -7.23
N VAL A 115 -16.53 29.27 -7.45
CA VAL A 115 -16.12 27.94 -7.92
C VAL A 115 -16.73 27.65 -9.28
N ASN A 116 -16.07 26.81 -10.07
CA ASN A 116 -16.66 26.21 -11.26
C ASN A 116 -16.19 24.76 -11.36
N THR A 117 -17.11 23.84 -11.04
CA THR A 117 -16.84 22.39 -11.05
C THR A 117 -16.95 21.80 -12.45
N GLN A 118 -17.70 22.44 -13.35
CA GLN A 118 -17.93 21.96 -14.71
C GLN A 118 -16.69 22.06 -15.60
N ILE A 119 -15.78 23.00 -15.32
CA ILE A 119 -14.50 23.10 -16.06
C ILE A 119 -13.66 21.82 -15.90
N GLY A 120 -13.70 21.19 -14.72
CA GLY A 120 -13.01 19.93 -14.46
C GLY A 120 -13.63 18.73 -15.17
N GLU A 121 -14.92 18.78 -15.54
CA GLU A 121 -15.58 17.72 -16.29
C GLU A 121 -15.17 17.73 -17.77
N ILE A 122 -14.80 18.91 -18.30
CA ILE A 122 -14.38 19.08 -19.69
C ILE A 122 -12.89 18.76 -19.86
N ASP A 123 -12.04 19.27 -18.96
CA ASP A 123 -10.59 19.02 -18.98
C ASP A 123 -10.03 18.99 -17.55
N ALA A 124 -10.03 17.81 -16.95
CA ALA A 124 -9.56 17.59 -15.59
C ALA A 124 -8.03 17.78 -15.41
N LEU A 125 -7.26 17.68 -16.51
CA LEU A 125 -5.80 17.77 -16.48
C LEU A 125 -5.31 19.22 -16.59
N HIS A 126 -6.17 20.13 -17.05
CA HIS A 126 -5.80 21.53 -17.17
C HIS A 126 -5.61 22.19 -15.79
N PRO A 127 -4.46 22.86 -15.52
CA PRO A 127 -4.20 23.51 -14.23
C PRO A 127 -5.30 24.49 -13.79
N LEU A 128 -5.87 25.23 -14.75
CA LEU A 128 -6.99 26.15 -14.48
C LEU A 128 -8.24 25.45 -13.97
N ALA A 129 -8.53 24.22 -14.44
CA ALA A 129 -9.70 23.47 -14.00
C ALA A 129 -9.62 23.12 -12.52
N VAL A 130 -8.42 22.70 -12.08
CA VAL A 130 -8.13 22.43 -10.66
C VAL A 130 -8.26 23.70 -9.82
N GLU A 131 -7.79 24.85 -10.33
CA GLU A 131 -7.91 26.13 -9.64
C GLU A 131 -9.39 26.57 -9.49
N TRP A 132 -10.20 26.42 -10.53
CA TRP A 132 -11.61 26.77 -10.51
C TRP A 132 -12.47 25.83 -9.66
N ALA A 133 -12.17 24.53 -9.65
CA ALA A 133 -12.84 23.57 -8.77
C ALA A 133 -12.55 23.84 -7.28
N ARG A 134 -11.33 24.30 -6.95
CA ARG A 134 -10.92 24.66 -5.57
C ARG A 134 -11.50 25.99 -5.08
N GLY A 135 -11.91 26.85 -6.01
CA GLY A 135 -12.49 28.16 -5.73
C GLY A 135 -11.45 29.27 -5.67
N ARG A 136 -11.81 30.40 -6.29
CA ARG A 136 -11.00 31.62 -6.35
C ARG A 136 -11.69 32.73 -5.57
N ASP A 137 -10.88 33.52 -4.87
CA ASP A 137 -11.36 34.62 -4.04
C ASP A 137 -11.27 35.93 -4.81
N TYR A 138 -12.40 36.65 -4.86
CA TYR A 138 -12.53 37.92 -5.56
C TYR A 138 -12.89 39.02 -4.57
N LEU A 139 -12.20 40.16 -4.69
CA LEU A 139 -12.57 41.35 -3.95
C LEU A 139 -13.68 42.10 -4.68
N VAL A 140 -14.78 42.37 -4.00
CA VAL A 140 -15.95 43.09 -4.50
C VAL A 140 -16.30 44.19 -3.51
N TRP A 141 -16.49 45.41 -4.00
CA TRP A 141 -17.06 46.51 -3.22
C TRP A 141 -18.57 46.50 -3.36
N ALA A 142 -19.30 46.55 -2.24
CA ALA A 142 -20.77 46.62 -2.21
C ALA A 142 -21.27 47.07 -0.83
N GLU A 143 -22.50 47.58 -0.74
CA GLU A 143 -23.09 48.02 0.52
C GLU A 143 -23.45 46.84 1.44
N SER A 144 -23.88 45.72 0.84
CA SER A 144 -24.32 44.51 1.52
C SER A 144 -23.71 43.22 0.95
N ASP A 145 -23.79 42.13 1.71
CA ASP A 145 -23.40 40.78 1.29
C ASP A 145 -24.22 40.31 0.07
N ARG A 146 -25.52 40.61 0.07
CA ARG A 146 -26.42 40.31 -1.05
C ARG A 146 -25.98 41.02 -2.33
N GLU A 147 -25.69 42.31 -2.24
CA GLU A 147 -25.26 43.09 -3.40
C GLU A 147 -23.88 42.63 -3.90
N ALA A 148 -22.95 42.28 -3.00
CA ALA A 148 -21.67 41.68 -3.37
C ALA A 148 -21.87 40.38 -4.17
N GLY A 149 -22.80 39.53 -3.74
CA GLY A 149 -23.20 38.32 -4.47
C GLY A 149 -23.79 38.61 -5.84
N GLU A 150 -24.71 39.58 -5.94
CA GLU A 150 -25.34 39.97 -7.20
C GLU A 150 -24.33 40.58 -8.20
N ARG A 151 -23.39 41.41 -7.72
CA ARG A 151 -22.28 41.93 -8.55
C ARG A 151 -21.37 40.80 -9.03
N ALA A 152 -21.03 39.84 -8.16
CA ALA A 152 -20.25 38.67 -8.54
C ALA A 152 -20.97 37.77 -9.55
N ILE A 153 -22.28 37.54 -9.41
CA ILE A 153 -23.10 36.75 -10.37
C ILE A 153 -23.17 37.43 -11.74
N ARG A 154 -23.26 38.77 -11.78
CA ARG A 154 -23.25 39.52 -13.05
C ARG A 154 -21.96 39.28 -13.84
N ARG A 155 -20.83 39.11 -13.16
CA ARG A 155 -19.54 38.81 -13.80
C ARG A 155 -19.35 37.32 -14.06
N PHE A 156 -19.73 36.47 -13.12
CA PHE A 156 -19.67 35.02 -13.18
C PHE A 156 -21.08 34.45 -13.31
N SER A 157 -21.61 34.52 -14.52
CA SER A 157 -22.93 33.98 -14.82
C SER A 157 -22.99 32.46 -14.53
N ALA A 158 -24.18 31.94 -14.23
CA ALA A 158 -24.35 30.51 -13.96
C ALA A 158 -24.24 29.62 -15.22
N ARG A 159 -24.40 30.19 -16.42
CA ARG A 159 -24.44 29.45 -17.69
C ARG A 159 -23.16 28.69 -18.07
N PRO A 160 -21.95 29.15 -17.70
CA PRO A 160 -20.72 28.37 -17.79
C PRO A 160 -20.42 27.52 -16.53
N GLY A 161 -21.35 27.39 -15.58
CA GLY A 161 -21.17 26.56 -14.37
C GLY A 161 -20.55 27.26 -13.16
N TYR A 162 -20.41 28.58 -13.18
CA TYR A 162 -19.90 29.32 -12.03
C TYR A 162 -20.93 29.40 -10.90
N GLN A 163 -20.45 29.18 -9.67
CA GLN A 163 -21.26 29.25 -8.45
C GLN A 163 -20.52 30.03 -7.38
N ILE A 164 -21.26 30.81 -6.58
CA ILE A 164 -20.71 31.46 -5.39
C ILE A 164 -20.73 30.47 -4.25
N LYS A 165 -19.55 30.11 -3.74
CA LYS A 165 -19.39 29.21 -2.60
C LYS A 165 -19.50 29.94 -1.28
N GLN A 166 -18.96 31.16 -1.21
CA GLN A 166 -18.89 31.92 0.04
C GLN A 166 -18.79 33.42 -0.20
N ILE A 167 -19.41 34.21 0.66
CA ILE A 167 -19.28 35.66 0.74
C ILE A 167 -18.85 36.00 2.17
N LYS A 168 -17.77 36.77 2.32
CA LYS A 168 -17.22 37.16 3.62
C LYS A 168 -16.91 38.65 3.64
N PRO A 169 -17.23 39.39 4.71
CA PRO A 169 -16.75 40.75 4.86
C PRO A 169 -15.23 40.74 5.03
N LEU A 170 -14.54 41.67 4.38
CA LEU A 170 -13.11 41.81 4.54
C LEU A 170 -12.82 42.63 5.80
N THR A 171 -12.47 41.95 6.89
CA THR A 171 -12.17 42.61 8.19
C THR A 171 -10.68 42.95 8.37
N LYS A 172 -9.80 42.41 7.52
CA LYS A 172 -8.35 42.59 7.61
C LYS A 172 -7.84 43.27 6.35
N ASP A 173 -6.93 44.22 6.53
CA ASP A 173 -6.25 44.90 5.43
C ASP A 173 -5.41 43.90 4.64
N ILE A 174 -5.82 43.62 3.40
CA ILE A 174 -5.13 42.71 2.47
C ILE A 174 -4.08 43.43 1.62
N TYR A 175 -3.97 44.76 1.73
CA TYR A 175 -2.99 45.57 1.02
C TYR A 175 -1.68 45.74 1.81
N THR A 176 -1.60 45.21 3.04
CA THR A 176 -0.33 45.07 3.77
C THR A 176 0.49 43.94 3.12
N THR A 177 1.06 44.25 1.96
CA THR A 177 2.14 43.47 1.37
C THR A 177 3.28 43.43 2.37
N ALA A 178 3.70 42.22 2.72
CA ALA A 178 4.90 41.94 3.50
C ALA A 178 6.12 42.74 2.99
N THR A 179 6.40 43.89 3.60
CA THR A 179 7.67 44.61 3.49
C THR A 179 8.80 43.88 4.24
N ASP A 180 8.51 42.74 4.91
CA ASP A 180 9.48 41.96 5.68
C ASP A 180 10.14 40.80 4.90
N ARG A 181 9.98 40.71 3.56
CA ARG A 181 10.57 39.63 2.76
C ARG A 181 11.96 39.93 2.14
N THR A 182 12.61 41.02 2.52
CA THR A 182 13.98 41.33 2.10
C THR A 182 14.82 41.83 3.28
N ALA A 183 15.06 40.96 4.25
CA ALA A 183 16.15 41.09 5.22
C ALA A 183 16.46 39.72 5.86
N ALA A 184 17.00 38.78 5.08
CA ALA A 184 17.78 37.64 5.55
C ALA A 184 18.56 37.04 4.38
#